data_AF-M6A5U2-F1
#
_entry.id   AF-M6A5U2-F1
#
_cell.length_a   1.000
_cell.length_b   1.000
_cell.length_c   1.000
_cell.angle_alpha   90.00
_cell.angle_beta   90.00
_cell.angle_gamma   90.00
#
_symmetry.space_group_name_H-M   'P 1'
#
loop_
_entity.id
_entity.type
_entity.pdbx_description
1 polymer ?
#
loop_
_entity_poly.entity_id
_entity_poly.type
_entity_poly.pdbx_seq_one_letter_code
_entity_poly.pdbx_strand_id
1 'polypeptide(L)'
;MVVSFDEVAFEELKSVLALVFYQFNLHVKINLSRVKILPLPVAMKLLSFGFDLRLKSRTLVIEGASVSFKKLIRFYRMDRAILIL
;
A
#
# COMPACT_ATOMS: atom_id res chain seq x y z
N MET A 1 -6.55 17.53 -9.77
CA MET A 1 -7.29 16.31 -10.13
C MET A 1 -7.33 15.42 -8.89
N VAL A 2 -8.51 15.16 -8.34
CA VAL A 2 -8.67 14.32 -7.13
C VAL A 2 -8.74 12.87 -7.60
N VAL A 3 -7.79 12.03 -7.16
CA VAL A 3 -7.83 10.60 -7.48
C VAL A 3 -8.76 9.91 -6.48
N SER A 4 -9.85 9.36 -6.98
CA SER A 4 -10.79 8.49 -6.27
C SER A 4 -10.59 7.06 -6.78
N PHE A 5 -10.72 6.07 -5.91
CA PHE A 5 -10.78 4.67 -6.34
C PHE A 5 -12.22 4.28 -6.59
N ASP A 6 -12.55 4.01 -7.85
CA ASP A 6 -13.71 3.20 -8.21
C ASP A 6 -13.32 1.70 -8.24
N GLU A 7 -14.27 0.83 -8.59
CA GLU A 7 -14.03 -0.61 -8.66
C GLU A 7 -12.97 -0.98 -9.71
N VAL A 8 -12.98 -0.30 -10.86
CA VAL A 8 -12.04 -0.55 -11.97
C VAL A 8 -10.61 -0.19 -11.55
N ALA A 9 -10.40 1.00 -10.97
CA ALA A 9 -9.11 1.44 -10.47
C ALA A 9 -8.59 0.51 -9.35
N PHE A 10 -9.48 -0.09 -8.56
CA PHE A 10 -9.07 -1.04 -7.53
C PHE A 10 -8.61 -2.38 -8.12
N GLU A 11 -9.29 -2.91 -9.15
CA GLU A 11 -8.83 -4.13 -9.85
C GLU A 11 -7.52 -3.90 -10.60
N GLU A 12 -7.34 -2.73 -11.22
CA GLU A 12 -6.06 -2.35 -11.83
C GLU A 12 -4.94 -2.29 -10.79
N LEU A 13 -5.19 -1.67 -9.63
CA LEU A 13 -4.23 -1.65 -8.53
C LEU A 13 -3.83 -3.06 -8.10
N LYS A 14 -4.80 -3.97 -7.92
CA LYS A 14 -4.52 -5.37 -7.54
C LYS A 14 -3.60 -6.03 -8.57
N SER A 15 -3.88 -5.81 -9.85
CA SER A 15 -3.11 -6.38 -10.96
C SER A 15 -1.69 -5.84 -11.00
N VAL A 16 -1.51 -4.52 -10.85
CA VAL A 16 -0.18 -3.87 -10.78
C VAL A 16 0.61 -4.34 -9.57
N LEU A 17 0.00 -4.44 -8.39
CA LEU A 17 0.68 -4.93 -7.19
C LEU A 17 1.13 -6.38 -7.36
N ALA A 18 0.30 -7.25 -7.97
CA ALA A 18 0.66 -8.63 -8.26
C ALA A 18 1.84 -8.69 -9.25
N LEU A 19 1.79 -7.92 -10.34
CA LEU A 19 2.88 -7.83 -11.32
C LEU A 19 4.19 -7.43 -10.63
N VAL A 20 4.16 -6.36 -9.82
CA VAL A 20 5.33 -5.87 -9.10
C VAL A 20 5.88 -6.93 -8.13
N PHE A 21 4.99 -7.64 -7.43
CA PHE A 21 5.37 -8.68 -6.48
C PHE A 21 6.17 -9.81 -7.12
N TYR A 22 5.70 -10.29 -8.28
CA TYR A 22 6.24 -11.49 -8.93
C TYR A 22 7.42 -11.18 -9.85
N GLN A 23 7.40 -10.03 -10.54
CA GLN A 23 8.44 -9.71 -11.51
C GLN A 23 9.70 -9.11 -10.89
N PHE A 24 9.58 -8.37 -9.78
CA PHE A 24 10.71 -7.62 -9.23
C PHE A 24 11.05 -8.06 -7.80
N ASN A 25 12.31 -8.43 -7.57
CA ASN A 25 12.81 -8.75 -6.23
C ASN A 25 13.32 -7.50 -5.49
N LEU A 26 12.51 -6.44 -5.44
CA LEU A 26 12.90 -5.13 -4.92
C LEU A 26 11.97 -4.64 -3.82
N HIS A 27 12.45 -3.70 -3.00
CA HIS A 27 11.58 -2.89 -2.15
C HIS A 27 10.66 -2.03 -3.04
N VAL A 28 9.45 -1.77 -2.56
CA VAL A 28 8.43 -1.05 -3.33
C VAL A 28 8.12 0.26 -2.63
N LYS A 29 8.20 1.38 -3.35
CA LYS A 29 7.79 2.70 -2.85
C LYS A 29 6.49 3.12 -3.53
N ILE A 30 5.48 3.49 -2.74
CA ILE A 30 4.20 4.03 -3.21
C ILE A 30 4.01 5.43 -2.65
N ASN A 31 3.67 6.38 -3.53
CA ASN A 31 3.36 7.75 -3.14
C ASN A 31 1.84 7.97 -3.08
N LEU A 32 1.33 8.22 -1.88
CA LEU A 32 -0.08 8.48 -1.61
C LEU A 32 -0.38 9.97 -1.38
N SER A 33 0.58 10.87 -1.59
CA SER A 33 0.44 12.31 -1.28
C SER A 33 -0.70 12.99 -2.05
N ARG A 34 -1.10 12.43 -3.21
CA ARG A 34 -2.21 12.93 -4.04
C ARG A 34 -3.54 12.20 -3.78
N VAL A 35 -3.57 11.24 -2.86
CA VAL A 35 -4.76 10.46 -2.51
C VAL A 35 -5.43 11.12 -1.30
N LYS A 36 -6.55 11.81 -1.53
CA LYS A 36 -7.27 12.55 -0.48
C LYS A 36 -7.99 11.61 0.48
N ILE A 37 -8.65 10.58 -0.06
CA ILE A 37 -9.37 9.55 0.70
C ILE A 37 -8.87 8.20 0.19
N LEU A 38 -8.38 7.36 1.09
CA LEU A 38 -7.98 5.99 0.79
C LEU A 38 -9.12 5.07 1.26
N PRO A 39 -9.90 4.48 0.34
CA PRO A 39 -10.98 3.58 0.75
C PRO A 39 -10.44 2.38 1.53
N LEU A 40 -11.23 1.89 2.48
CA LEU A 40 -10.81 0.79 3.35
C LEU A 40 -10.35 -0.46 2.55
N PRO A 41 -11.04 -0.91 1.49
CA PRO A 41 -10.57 -2.07 0.71
C PRO A 41 -9.17 -1.86 0.11
N VAL A 42 -8.88 -0.64 -0.36
CA VAL A 42 -7.58 -0.27 -0.90
C VAL A 42 -6.52 -0.26 0.21
N ALA A 43 -6.83 0.34 1.36
CA ALA A 43 -5.95 0.34 2.51
C ALA A 43 -5.61 -1.08 2.98
N MET A 44 -6.61 -1.96 3.10
CA MET A 44 -6.42 -3.36 3.48
C MET A 44 -5.57 -4.12 2.46
N LYS A 45 -5.75 -3.87 1.15
CA LYS A 45 -4.93 -4.48 0.11
C LYS A 45 -3.46 -4.04 0.20
N LEU A 46 -3.20 -2.76 0.47
CA LEU A 46 -1.84 -2.24 0.67
C LEU A 46 -1.19 -2.82 1.93
N LEU A 47 -1.94 -3.01 3.02
CA LEU A 47 -1.44 -3.69 4.21
C LEU A 47 -1.05 -5.13 3.89
N SER A 48 -1.95 -5.90 3.26
CA SER A 48 -1.67 -7.28 2.83
C SER A 48 -0.42 -7.34 1.96
N PHE A 49 -0.30 -6.43 0.99
CA PHE A 49 0.85 -6.38 0.10
C PHE A 49 2.16 -6.07 0.85
N GLY A 50 2.13 -5.16 1.82
CA GLY A 50 3.29 -4.89 2.69
C GLY A 50 3.70 -6.12 3.50
N PHE A 51 2.73 -6.90 3.99
CA PHE A 51 3.00 -8.17 4.66
C PHE A 51 3.63 -9.21 3.72
N ASP A 52 3.06 -9.39 2.53
CA ASP A 52 3.56 -10.33 1.52
C ASP A 52 5.01 -10.00 1.12
N LEU A 53 5.32 -8.70 0.94
CA LEU A 53 6.67 -8.24 0.69
C LEU A 53 7.61 -8.59 1.85
N ARG A 54 7.16 -8.40 3.09
CA ARG A 54 7.98 -8.68 4.28
C ARG A 54 8.33 -10.16 4.43
N LEU A 55 7.41 -11.06 4.06
CA LEU A 55 7.69 -12.51 4.01
C LEU A 55 8.81 -12.87 3.02
N LYS A 56 9.07 -11.99 2.04
CA LYS A 56 10.18 -12.12 1.07
C LYS A 56 11.37 -11.23 1.42
N SER A 57 11.47 -10.74 2.66
CA SER A 57 12.51 -9.80 3.10
C SER A 57 12.54 -8.49 2.30
N ARG A 58 11.40 -8.09 1.73
CA ARG A 58 11.22 -6.81 1.03
C ARG A 58 10.38 -5.86 1.88
N THR A 59 10.53 -4.56 1.66
CA THR A 59 9.83 -3.52 2.43
C THR A 59 8.90 -2.74 1.51
N LEU A 60 7.68 -2.49 1.99
CA LEU A 60 6.80 -1.49 1.40
C LEU A 60 7.11 -0.14 2.05
N VAL A 61 7.45 0.85 1.23
CA VAL A 61 7.68 2.23 1.64
C VAL A 61 6.50 3.08 1.18
N ILE A 62 5.86 3.80 2.11
CA ILE A 62 4.71 4.64 1.82
C ILE A 62 5.05 6.10 2.11
N GLU A 63 5.00 6.92 1.07
CA GLU A 63 5.18 8.36 1.15
C GLU A 63 3.82 9.06 1.14
N GLY A 64 3.63 10.05 2.02
CA GLY A 64 2.40 10.85 2.03
C GLY A 64 1.17 10.10 2.55
N ALA A 65 1.36 9.11 3.44
CA ALA A 65 0.26 8.39 4.07
C ALA A 65 -0.66 9.33 4.87
N SER A 66 -1.97 9.20 4.70
CA SER A 66 -2.95 9.94 5.51
C SER A 66 -2.88 9.53 6.99
N VAL A 67 -3.33 10.42 7.89
CA VAL A 67 -3.35 10.15 9.34
C VAL A 67 -4.16 8.89 9.66
N SER A 68 -5.31 8.70 9.01
CA SER A 68 -6.16 7.52 9.19
C SER A 68 -5.43 6.24 8.79
N PHE A 69 -4.68 6.27 7.69
CA PHE A 69 -3.93 5.08 7.25
C PHE A 69 -2.74 4.78 8.16
N LYS A 70 -2.03 5.83 8.65
CA LYS A 70 -0.98 5.67 9.69
C LYS A 70 -1.55 5.01 10.95
N LYS A 71 -2.76 5.39 11.40
CA LYS A 71 -3.44 4.74 12.54
C LYS A 71 -3.76 3.28 12.25
N LEU A 72 -4.22 2.96 11.04
CA LEU A 72 -4.53 1.59 10.63
C LEU A 72 -3.28 0.68 10.63
N ILE A 73 -2.15 1.18 10.10
CA ILE A 73 -0.86 0.48 10.13
C ILE A 73 -0.46 0.14 11.57
N ARG A 74 -0.58 1.11 12.50
CA ARG A 74 -0.28 0.90 13.92
C ARG A 74 -1.25 -0.09 14.58
N PHE A 75 -2.54 0.02 14.28
CA PHE A 75 -3.57 -0.87 14.81
C PHE A 75 -3.27 -2.35 14.49
N TYR A 76 -2.87 -2.63 13.24
CA TYR A 76 -2.47 -3.97 12.83
C TYR A 76 -1.00 -4.32 13.12
N ARG A 77 -0.25 -3.46 13.83
CA ARG A 77 1.17 -3.67 14.17
C ARG A 77 2.04 -3.95 12.93
N MET A 78 1.74 -3.24 11.85
CA MET A 78 2.40 -3.37 10.55
C MET A 78 3.64 -2.45 10.42
N ASP A 79 4.03 -1.78 11.50
CA ASP A 79 5.21 -0.93 11.61
C ASP A 79 6.54 -1.66 11.33
N ARG A 80 6.54 -3.00 11.46
CA ARG A 80 7.70 -3.84 11.09
C ARG A 80 7.75 -4.25 9.62
N ALA A 81 6.63 -4.12 8.90
CA ALA A 81 6.49 -4.53 7.50
C ALA A 81 6.45 -3.34 6.54
N ILE A 82 5.95 -2.20 7.02
CA ILE A 82 5.70 -1.00 6.22
C ILE A 82 6.48 0.17 6.82
N LEU A 83 7.36 0.75 6.00
CA LEU A 83 8.04 2.00 6.31
C LEU A 83 7.18 3.17 5.84
N ILE A 84 7.02 4.19 6.68
CA ILE A 84 6.28 5.41 6.32
C ILE A 84 7.27 6.59 6.28
N LEU A 85 7.26 7.33 5.18
CA LEU A 85 8.03 8.57 4.96
C LEU A 85 7.11 9.81 5.02
#